data_AF-A0A1L7I5I8-F1
#
_entry.id   AF-A0A1L7I5I8-F1
#
_cell.length_a   1.000
_cell.length_b   1.000
_cell.length_c   1.000
_cell.angle_alpha   90.00
_cell.angle_beta   90.00
_cell.angle_gamma   90.00
#
_symmetry.space_group_name_H-M   'P 1'
#
loop_
_entity.id
_entity.type
_entity.pdbx_description
1 polymer ?
#
loop_
_entity_poly.entity_id
_entity_poly.type
_entity_poly.pdbx_seq_one_letter_code
_entity_poly.pdbx_strand_id
1 'polypeptide(L)'
;MSGIYRDFKRPGSNLFYDTFYYPNENDPSYVVEEELSRVPRETNLVTDDYGNRNNKIYEDLDIMLCGDSFSSLVMLRQDETIHQQINDLSNLRANSIRVKGVFGFDNNLNYISSRYAKPKLLVYEIVERNLPVIFGVDTSKTFHFNREKEFSDWKAVSGIKKFINEGLDLPTLRYFQYELLAEAQSFPRSKIDKDLYFLEGESAEVFSDAQISRIADQLQKMQKLTENNGIHFVFLPIPNKETIYYSKVPLPKRPDNLDRLYVEMDKRGIPYINVLEKLLDSKEQTYLRGDSHVNPHGSFLIASQVIDYYNSAF
;
A
#
# COMPACT_ATOMS: atom_id res chain seq x y z
N MET A 1 27.71 22.29 -25.21
CA MET A 1 27.70 23.67 -24.66
C MET A 1 26.29 24.19 -24.85
N SER A 2 25.54 24.77 -23.91
CA SER A 2 25.69 25.06 -22.49
C SER A 2 24.50 25.97 -22.16
N GLY A 3 23.73 25.68 -21.10
CA GLY A 3 22.61 26.51 -20.64
C GLY A 3 21.38 26.36 -21.53
N ILE A 4 20.22 25.91 -21.04
CA ILE A 4 19.45 26.52 -19.96
C ILE A 4 18.81 25.38 -19.14
N TYR A 5 19.54 24.89 -18.13
CA TYR A 5 19.04 24.05 -17.04
C TYR A 5 18.98 24.85 -15.72
N ARG A 6 18.95 26.17 -15.83
CA ARG A 6 18.77 27.11 -14.73
C ARG A 6 17.56 27.93 -15.10
N ASP A 7 16.44 27.59 -14.51
CA ASP A 7 15.60 28.51 -13.75
C ASP A 7 14.33 27.75 -13.38
N PHE A 8 14.24 27.41 -12.09
CA PHE A 8 13.10 26.77 -11.43
C PHE A 8 12.63 25.44 -12.05
N LYS A 9 13.22 24.32 -11.59
CA LYS A 9 12.37 23.16 -11.31
C LYS A 9 11.36 23.63 -10.27
N ARG A 10 10.17 24.06 -10.69
CA ARG A 10 8.98 23.87 -9.86
C ARG A 10 8.76 22.35 -9.87
N PRO A 11 8.95 21.61 -8.77
CA PRO A 11 8.30 20.33 -8.61
C PRO A 11 6.87 20.66 -8.19
N GLY A 12 6.11 21.24 -9.11
CA GLY A 12 4.70 21.54 -8.95
C GLY A 12 3.95 20.65 -9.93
N SER A 13 2.91 19.98 -9.43
CA SER A 13 1.86 19.29 -10.21
C SER A 13 2.24 18.12 -11.12
N ASN A 14 3.47 17.59 -11.07
CA ASN A 14 3.82 16.34 -11.77
C ASN A 14 3.91 15.19 -10.77
N LEU A 15 2.83 14.88 -10.05
CA LEU A 15 2.77 13.68 -9.22
C LEU A 15 2.10 12.55 -10.02
N PHE A 16 2.79 11.40 -9.99
CA PHE A 16 2.57 10.18 -10.75
C PHE A 16 3.08 10.25 -12.19
N TYR A 17 4.24 9.62 -12.42
CA TYR A 17 4.49 9.08 -13.75
C TYR A 17 3.37 8.10 -14.07
N ASP A 18 2.52 8.53 -15.00
CA ASP A 18 1.34 7.86 -15.52
C ASP A 18 1.73 6.73 -16.50
N THR A 19 2.57 5.80 -16.04
CA THR A 19 3.01 4.66 -16.86
C THR A 19 3.15 3.40 -16.00
N PHE A 20 2.77 2.22 -16.52
CA PHE A 20 2.95 0.93 -15.82
C PHE A 20 4.39 0.53 -15.51
N TYR A 21 5.32 1.40 -15.86
CA TYR A 21 6.70 1.34 -15.46
C TYR A 21 6.99 2.75 -14.96
N TYR A 22 7.20 2.95 -13.67
CA TYR A 22 8.22 3.92 -13.31
C TYR A 22 9.49 3.37 -13.98
N PRO A 23 10.24 4.16 -14.78
CA PRO A 23 11.57 3.71 -15.15
C PRO A 23 12.30 3.26 -13.88
N ASN A 24 13.22 2.32 -14.01
CA ASN A 24 14.14 2.01 -12.91
C ASN A 24 14.79 3.35 -12.51
N GLU A 25 14.33 3.86 -11.37
CA GLU A 25 14.59 5.20 -10.87
C GLU A 25 15.43 5.03 -9.61
N ASN A 26 16.46 5.84 -9.51
CA ASN A 26 17.27 5.97 -8.31
C ASN A 26 17.52 7.46 -8.13
N ASP A 27 16.54 8.12 -7.49
CA ASP A 27 16.60 9.53 -7.17
C ASP A 27 16.93 9.71 -5.68
N PRO A 28 18.16 10.14 -5.34
CA PRO A 28 18.56 10.37 -3.96
C PRO A 28 17.94 11.64 -3.34
N SER A 29 17.26 12.49 -4.13
CA SER A 29 16.70 13.76 -3.68
C SER A 29 15.35 14.02 -4.36
N TYR A 30 14.35 13.21 -4.01
CA TYR A 30 12.97 13.37 -4.47
C TYR A 30 12.16 14.16 -3.44
N VAL A 31 11.32 15.11 -3.88
CA VAL A 31 10.46 15.89 -2.98
C VAL A 31 9.01 15.54 -3.26
N VAL A 32 8.29 15.17 -2.22
CA VAL A 32 6.84 14.89 -2.25
C VAL A 32 6.13 15.83 -1.29
N GLU A 33 4.92 16.23 -1.64
CA GLU A 33 4.06 17.00 -0.75
C GLU A 33 3.10 16.06 -0.03
N GLU A 34 2.99 16.19 1.29
CA GLU A 34 1.99 15.47 2.07
C GLU A 34 0.58 15.73 1.51
N GLU A 35 -0.23 14.67 1.34
CA GLU A 35 -1.49 14.71 0.58
C GLU A 35 -2.48 15.76 1.10
N LEU A 36 -2.55 15.95 2.42
CA LEU A 36 -3.58 16.75 3.10
C LEU A 36 -3.08 18.14 3.53
N SER A 37 -1.80 18.27 3.90
CA SER A 37 -1.20 19.53 4.35
C SER A 37 -0.43 20.28 3.26
N ARG A 38 -0.05 19.59 2.17
CA ARG A 38 0.85 20.07 1.10
C ARG A 38 2.24 20.48 1.61
N VAL A 39 2.66 20.00 2.79
CA VAL A 39 4.01 20.25 3.30
C VAL A 39 5.02 19.41 2.51
N PRO A 40 6.05 20.02 1.91
CA PRO A 40 7.06 19.28 1.17
C PRO A 40 7.94 18.46 2.11
N ARG A 41 8.31 17.27 1.67
CA ARG A 41 9.19 16.33 2.37
C ARG A 41 10.21 15.76 1.39
N GLU A 42 11.47 15.85 1.78
CA GLU A 42 12.55 15.16 1.07
C GLU A 42 12.49 13.65 1.34
N THR A 43 12.62 12.89 0.27
CA THR A 43 12.63 11.44 0.24
C THR A 43 13.63 10.95 -0.80
N ASN A 44 13.77 9.64 -0.93
CA ASN A 44 14.49 8.99 -2.02
C ASN A 44 13.59 7.93 -2.66
N LEU A 45 13.62 7.87 -3.98
CA LEU A 45 12.84 6.94 -4.75
C LEU A 45 13.78 5.95 -5.43
N VAL A 46 13.69 4.68 -5.03
CA VAL A 46 14.38 3.57 -5.68
C VAL A 46 13.32 2.59 -6.17
N THR A 47 13.31 2.29 -7.46
CA THR A 47 12.37 1.33 -8.06
C THR A 47 13.10 0.17 -8.73
N ASP A 48 12.44 -0.98 -8.78
CA ASP A 48 12.89 -2.09 -9.60
C ASP A 48 12.56 -1.88 -11.09
N ASP A 49 12.98 -2.83 -11.92
CA ASP A 49 12.74 -2.79 -13.37
C ASP A 49 11.24 -2.79 -13.76
N TYR A 50 10.35 -3.05 -12.81
CA TYR A 50 8.91 -3.05 -13.00
C TYR A 50 8.22 -1.83 -12.39
N GLY A 51 9.00 -0.90 -11.83
CA GLY A 51 8.54 0.35 -11.27
C GLY A 51 7.96 0.24 -9.86
N ASN A 52 8.14 -0.88 -9.17
CA ASN A 52 7.77 -1.01 -7.76
C ASN A 52 8.93 -0.55 -6.88
N ARG A 53 8.65 0.05 -5.72
CA ARG A 53 9.69 0.56 -4.82
C ARG A 53 10.45 -0.57 -4.15
N ASN A 54 11.40 -1.17 -4.85
CA ASN A 54 12.24 -2.27 -4.38
C ASN A 54 13.70 -1.95 -4.72
N ASN A 55 14.58 -2.01 -3.73
CA ASN A 55 16.02 -1.82 -3.96
C ASN A 55 16.65 -2.94 -4.80
N LYS A 56 16.06 -4.13 -4.75
CA LYS A 56 16.55 -5.33 -5.42
C LYS A 56 15.41 -6.31 -5.66
N ILE A 57 15.41 -6.98 -6.79
CA ILE A 57 14.57 -8.17 -7.03
C ILE A 57 15.39 -9.40 -6.63
N TYR A 58 14.83 -10.24 -5.76
CA TYR A 58 15.48 -11.45 -5.29
C TYR A 58 15.18 -12.65 -6.18
N GLU A 59 16.18 -13.54 -6.37
CA GLU A 59 16.02 -14.80 -7.12
C GLU A 59 15.21 -15.83 -6.33
N ASP A 60 15.20 -15.69 -5.02
CA ASP A 60 14.37 -16.41 -4.08
C ASP A 60 13.78 -15.44 -3.06
N LEU A 61 12.47 -15.51 -2.90
CA LEU A 61 11.69 -14.50 -2.20
C LEU A 61 11.01 -15.11 -0.97
N ASP A 62 11.22 -14.50 0.19
CA ASP A 62 10.57 -14.96 1.42
C ASP A 62 9.19 -14.32 1.54
N ILE A 63 9.10 -13.01 1.31
CA ILE A 63 7.88 -12.22 1.50
C ILE A 63 7.58 -11.39 0.25
N MET A 64 6.33 -11.45 -0.21
CA MET A 64 5.78 -10.47 -1.14
C MET A 64 4.69 -9.66 -0.43
N LEU A 65 4.93 -8.36 -0.25
CA LEU A 65 3.92 -7.42 0.24
C LEU A 65 3.12 -6.86 -0.94
N CYS A 66 1.84 -7.20 -1.01
CA CYS A 66 0.95 -6.82 -2.11
C CYS A 66 -0.21 -6.03 -1.53
N GLY A 67 -0.31 -4.74 -1.85
CA GLY A 67 -1.33 -3.90 -1.21
C GLY A 67 -1.62 -2.59 -1.91
N ASP A 68 -2.31 -1.69 -1.23
CA ASP A 68 -2.65 -0.38 -1.78
C ASP A 68 -1.49 0.61 -1.66
N SER A 69 -1.74 1.91 -1.43
CA SER A 69 -0.67 2.90 -1.32
C SER A 69 0.29 2.65 -0.15
N PHE A 70 -0.14 1.91 0.88
CA PHE A 70 0.69 1.51 2.03
C PHE A 70 1.74 0.44 1.70
N SER A 71 1.62 -0.25 0.58
CA SER A 71 2.70 -1.10 0.04
C SER A 71 3.87 -0.26 -0.48
N SER A 72 3.59 0.94 -0.98
CA SER A 72 4.59 1.83 -1.59
C SER A 72 5.11 2.93 -0.66
N LEU A 73 4.27 3.45 0.24
CA LEU A 73 4.58 4.54 1.19
C LEU A 73 5.42 5.66 0.57
N VAL A 74 4.95 6.24 -0.54
CA VAL A 74 5.69 7.25 -1.33
C VAL A 74 6.13 8.47 -0.52
N MET A 75 5.47 8.75 0.61
CA MET A 75 5.83 9.83 1.53
C MET A 75 7.04 9.53 2.43
N LEU A 76 7.49 8.28 2.46
CA LEU A 76 8.62 7.83 3.26
C LEU A 76 9.85 7.61 2.39
N ARG A 77 11.03 7.77 2.99
CA ARG A 77 12.29 7.33 2.37
C ARG A 77 12.27 5.83 2.13
N GLN A 78 13.10 5.37 1.20
CA GLN A 78 13.15 3.97 0.80
C GLN A 78 13.42 3.05 2.00
N ASP A 79 14.39 3.40 2.84
CA ASP A 79 14.76 2.72 4.10
C ASP A 79 13.64 2.74 5.15
N GLU A 80 12.67 3.64 5.01
CA GLU A 80 11.54 3.78 5.92
C GLU A 80 10.30 2.98 5.46
N THR A 81 10.29 2.40 4.27
CA THR A 81 9.16 1.60 3.76
C THR A 81 9.07 0.22 4.43
N ILE A 82 7.87 -0.36 4.53
CA ILE A 82 7.63 -1.61 5.29
C ILE A 82 8.55 -2.74 4.80
N HIS A 83 8.55 -3.03 3.50
CA HIS A 83 9.34 -4.14 2.95
C HIS A 83 10.85 -3.90 3.08
N GLN A 84 11.31 -2.65 2.98
CA GLN A 84 12.73 -2.34 3.15
C GLN A 84 13.15 -2.48 4.60
N GLN A 85 12.32 -2.06 5.55
CA GLN A 85 12.56 -2.31 6.97
C GLN A 85 12.58 -3.81 7.28
N ILE A 86 11.74 -4.63 6.63
CA ILE A 86 11.84 -6.10 6.74
C ILE A 86 13.22 -6.58 6.28
N ASN A 87 13.70 -6.11 5.13
CA ASN A 87 15.03 -6.47 4.61
C ASN A 87 16.18 -6.02 5.52
N ASP A 88 16.06 -4.84 6.14
CA ASP A 88 17.14 -4.24 6.93
C ASP A 88 17.21 -4.79 8.36
N LEU A 89 16.06 -5.15 8.94
CA LEU A 89 15.94 -5.62 10.32
C LEU A 89 16.06 -7.16 10.45
N SER A 90 16.08 -7.88 9.33
CA SER A 90 16.10 -9.34 9.32
C SER A 90 16.94 -9.89 8.16
N ASN A 91 17.08 -11.21 8.08
CA ASN A 91 17.69 -11.86 6.92
C ASN A 91 16.64 -12.25 5.85
N LEU A 92 15.41 -11.78 6.00
CA LEU A 92 14.31 -12.10 5.07
C LEU A 92 14.41 -11.24 3.82
N ARG A 93 14.02 -11.82 2.69
CA ARG A 93 13.96 -11.12 1.41
C ARG A 93 12.53 -10.76 1.10
N ALA A 94 12.23 -9.48 1.26
CA ALA A 94 10.93 -8.89 1.03
C ALA A 94 10.96 -7.97 -0.19
N ASN A 95 10.00 -8.20 -1.09
CA ASN A 95 9.64 -7.23 -2.13
C ASN A 95 8.22 -6.74 -1.88
N SER A 96 7.91 -5.56 -2.41
CA SER A 96 6.56 -5.03 -2.40
C SER A 96 6.09 -4.67 -3.80
N ILE A 97 4.80 -4.85 -4.03
CA ILE A 97 4.10 -4.33 -5.19
C ILE A 97 2.87 -3.56 -4.74
N ARG A 98 2.58 -2.48 -5.47
CA ARG A 98 1.30 -1.78 -5.34
C ARG A 98 0.29 -2.40 -6.29
N VAL A 99 -0.82 -2.84 -5.72
CA VAL A 99 -2.02 -3.29 -6.44
C VAL A 99 -2.58 -2.11 -7.23
N LYS A 100 -2.83 -2.34 -8.51
CA LYS A 100 -3.52 -1.40 -9.41
C LYS A 100 -5.01 -1.72 -9.37
N GLY A 101 -5.86 -0.71 -9.21
CA GLY A 101 -7.26 -0.83 -8.79
C GLY A 101 -8.14 -1.92 -9.44
N VAL A 102 -9.12 -2.36 -8.65
CA VAL A 102 -10.39 -3.08 -8.93
C VAL A 102 -10.34 -4.41 -9.69
N PHE A 103 -9.31 -4.70 -10.46
CA PHE A 103 -9.24 -5.92 -11.26
C PHE A 103 -8.53 -7.03 -10.50
N GLY A 104 -9.24 -7.66 -9.57
CA GLY A 104 -9.00 -9.04 -9.14
C GLY A 104 -7.63 -9.36 -8.51
N PHE A 105 -7.64 -9.84 -7.27
CA PHE A 105 -6.43 -10.32 -6.59
C PHE A 105 -5.64 -11.37 -7.41
N ASP A 106 -6.33 -12.13 -8.25
CA ASP A 106 -5.76 -13.05 -9.23
C ASP A 106 -4.91 -12.39 -10.32
N ASN A 107 -5.25 -11.17 -10.78
CA ASN A 107 -4.39 -10.45 -11.72
C ASN A 107 -3.12 -9.95 -11.05
N ASN A 108 -3.19 -9.56 -9.77
CA ASN A 108 -1.99 -9.24 -9.01
C ASN A 108 -1.08 -10.47 -8.86
N LEU A 109 -1.65 -11.64 -8.58
CA LEU A 109 -0.90 -12.89 -8.57
C LEU A 109 -0.27 -13.22 -9.92
N ASN A 110 -0.99 -13.00 -11.03
CA ASN A 110 -0.44 -13.17 -12.38
C ASN A 110 0.72 -12.20 -12.68
N TYR A 111 0.59 -10.94 -12.22
CA TYR A 111 1.64 -9.95 -12.33
C TYR A 111 2.87 -10.36 -11.52
N ILE A 112 2.68 -10.82 -10.28
CA ILE A 112 3.76 -11.31 -9.42
C ILE A 112 4.44 -12.51 -10.08
N SER A 113 3.67 -13.50 -10.54
CA SER A 113 4.21 -14.77 -11.04
C SER A 113 5.05 -14.63 -12.31
N SER A 114 4.80 -13.61 -13.12
CA SER A 114 5.58 -13.33 -14.34
C SER A 114 6.86 -12.55 -14.09
N ARG A 115 7.04 -11.93 -12.91
CA ARG A 115 8.09 -10.92 -12.65
C ARG A 115 8.98 -11.21 -11.46
N TYR A 116 8.46 -11.88 -10.45
CA TYR A 116 9.16 -12.15 -9.20
C TYR A 116 9.31 -13.65 -8.98
N ALA A 117 10.31 -14.02 -8.17
CA ALA A 117 10.39 -15.37 -7.65
C ALA A 117 9.15 -15.69 -6.82
N LYS A 118 8.77 -16.97 -6.76
CA LYS A 118 7.65 -17.42 -5.95
C LYS A 118 7.90 -17.08 -4.47
N PRO A 119 7.06 -16.26 -3.82
CA PRO A 119 7.20 -15.98 -2.40
C PRO A 119 6.81 -17.19 -1.56
N LYS A 120 7.45 -17.36 -0.40
CA LYS A 120 6.95 -18.30 0.63
C LYS A 120 5.68 -17.76 1.30
N LEU A 121 5.67 -16.47 1.60
CA LEU A 121 4.55 -15.75 2.21
C LEU A 121 4.10 -14.59 1.32
N LEU A 122 2.82 -14.55 0.97
CA LEU A 122 2.17 -13.37 0.42
C LEU A 122 1.42 -12.64 1.53
N VAL A 123 1.83 -11.41 1.79
CA VAL A 123 1.16 -10.49 2.72
C VAL A 123 0.24 -9.60 1.88
N TYR A 124 -1.07 -9.79 2.00
CA TYR A 124 -2.05 -8.92 1.35
C TYR A 124 -2.39 -7.76 2.29
N GLU A 125 -1.97 -6.56 1.94
CA GLU A 125 -2.05 -5.37 2.78
C GLU A 125 -3.10 -4.39 2.23
N ILE A 126 -4.05 -3.98 3.06
CA ILE A 126 -5.07 -3.00 2.68
C ILE A 126 -5.40 -2.12 3.89
N VAL A 127 -5.51 -0.81 3.67
CA VAL A 127 -5.97 0.12 4.70
C VAL A 127 -7.49 0.01 4.91
N GLU A 128 -7.93 0.18 6.15
CA GLU A 128 -9.30 -0.06 6.62
C GLU A 128 -10.39 0.55 5.71
N ARG A 129 -10.27 1.82 5.32
CA ARG A 129 -11.21 2.49 4.39
C ARG A 129 -11.33 1.85 3.00
N ASN A 130 -10.36 1.04 2.59
CA ASN A 130 -10.33 0.36 1.30
C ASN A 130 -10.86 -1.09 1.39
N LEU A 131 -11.20 -1.60 2.58
CA LEU A 131 -11.77 -2.95 2.72
C LEU A 131 -13.02 -3.19 1.85
N PRO A 132 -13.97 -2.24 1.68
CA PRO A 132 -15.16 -2.49 0.87
C PRO A 132 -14.90 -2.70 -0.62
N VAL A 133 -13.71 -2.35 -1.15
CA VAL A 133 -13.39 -2.50 -2.58
C VAL A 133 -12.78 -3.86 -2.95
N ILE A 134 -12.70 -4.78 -1.99
CA ILE A 134 -12.19 -6.13 -2.19
C ILE A 134 -13.25 -6.96 -2.96
N PHE A 135 -12.99 -7.28 -4.23
CA PHE A 135 -13.90 -8.04 -5.08
C PHE A 135 -13.21 -9.02 -6.03
N GLY A 136 -13.95 -10.03 -6.47
CA GLY A 136 -13.69 -10.75 -7.72
C GLY A 136 -12.47 -11.66 -7.70
N VAL A 137 -12.48 -12.69 -6.84
CA VAL A 137 -11.40 -13.69 -6.79
C VAL A 137 -11.84 -14.98 -7.46
N ASP A 138 -11.19 -15.34 -8.56
CA ASP A 138 -11.33 -16.65 -9.20
C ASP A 138 -10.34 -17.66 -8.57
N THR A 139 -10.86 -18.50 -7.67
CA THR A 139 -10.04 -19.50 -6.95
C THR A 139 -9.56 -20.68 -7.81
N SER A 140 -10.02 -20.80 -9.06
CA SER A 140 -9.64 -21.91 -9.95
C SER A 140 -8.33 -21.69 -10.71
N LYS A 141 -7.80 -20.46 -10.67
CA LYS A 141 -6.59 -20.10 -11.40
C LYS A 141 -5.33 -20.72 -10.82
N THR A 142 -4.44 -21.12 -11.72
CA THR A 142 -3.09 -21.58 -11.41
C THR A 142 -2.09 -20.63 -12.03
N PHE A 143 -0.99 -20.36 -11.32
CA PHE A 143 0.03 -19.40 -11.73
C PHE A 143 1.38 -20.11 -11.82
N HIS A 144 2.07 -19.88 -12.92
CA HIS A 144 3.43 -20.37 -13.13
C HIS A 144 4.41 -19.26 -12.80
N PHE A 145 5.20 -19.48 -11.75
CA PHE A 145 6.25 -18.56 -11.32
C PHE A 145 7.49 -18.78 -12.18
N ASN A 146 7.49 -18.14 -13.34
CA ASN A 146 8.61 -18.11 -14.26
C ASN A 146 8.89 -16.64 -14.54
N ARG A 147 10.00 -16.14 -13.98
CA ARG A 147 10.46 -14.79 -14.28
C ARG A 147 10.74 -14.70 -15.76
N GLU A 148 9.90 -13.97 -16.49
CA GLU A 148 10.14 -13.71 -17.91
C GLU A 148 11.46 -12.93 -18.01
N LYS A 149 12.44 -13.52 -18.71
CA LYS A 149 13.73 -12.86 -18.96
C LYS A 149 13.51 -11.73 -19.96
N GLU A 150 13.74 -10.51 -19.49
CA GLU A 150 13.92 -9.27 -20.26
C GLU A 150 12.73 -8.76 -21.09
N PHE A 151 12.14 -7.65 -20.63
CA PHE A 151 11.39 -6.70 -21.47
C PHE A 151 12.38 -5.74 -22.17
N SER A 152 13.31 -6.26 -22.99
CA SER A 152 14.24 -5.41 -23.75
C SER A 152 13.58 -4.70 -24.95
N ASP A 153 12.45 -5.21 -25.44
CA ASP A 153 11.81 -4.72 -26.69
C ASP A 153 10.70 -3.66 -26.51
N TRP A 154 10.28 -3.32 -25.29
CA TRP A 154 9.16 -2.37 -25.07
C TRP A 154 9.56 -0.90 -24.99
N LYS A 155 10.87 -0.56 -25.05
CA LYS A 155 11.30 0.86 -25.01
C LYS A 155 10.70 1.75 -26.13
N ALA A 156 10.03 1.17 -27.12
CA ALA A 156 9.50 1.87 -28.31
C ALA A 156 7.97 2.07 -28.36
N VAL A 157 7.17 1.62 -27.37
CA VAL A 157 5.70 1.81 -27.44
C VAL A 157 5.31 3.10 -26.72
N SER A 158 4.84 4.08 -27.50
CA SER A 158 4.46 5.42 -27.05
C SER A 158 3.53 5.41 -25.83
N GLY A 159 3.81 6.31 -24.87
CA GLY A 159 3.16 6.37 -23.56
C GLY A 159 1.62 6.40 -23.58
N ILE A 160 1.01 6.80 -24.70
CA ILE A 160 -0.45 6.90 -24.85
C ILE A 160 -1.12 5.53 -25.04
N LYS A 161 -0.55 4.61 -25.84
CA LYS A 161 -1.12 3.25 -26.00
C LYS A 161 -0.95 2.41 -24.73
N LYS A 162 0.13 2.70 -24.00
CA LYS A 162 0.45 2.12 -22.70
C LYS A 162 -0.61 2.57 -21.68
N PHE A 163 -0.80 3.87 -21.48
CA PHE A 163 -1.86 4.49 -20.65
C PHE A 163 -3.29 3.98 -20.92
N ILE A 164 -3.68 3.76 -22.19
CA ILE A 164 -5.03 3.28 -22.55
C ILE A 164 -5.26 1.81 -22.16
N ASN A 165 -4.25 0.94 -22.25
CA ASN A 165 -4.38 -0.49 -21.93
C ASN A 165 -4.35 -0.80 -20.44
N GLU A 166 -4.11 0.23 -19.63
CA GLU A 166 -3.54 0.14 -18.30
C GLU A 166 -4.49 0.69 -17.23
N GLY A 167 -5.56 1.36 -17.65
CA GLY A 167 -6.67 1.74 -16.79
C GLY A 167 -6.32 2.87 -15.82
N LEU A 168 -7.29 3.76 -15.59
CA LEU A 168 -7.21 4.79 -14.57
C LEU A 168 -7.34 4.12 -13.19
N ASP A 169 -6.31 4.24 -12.35
CA ASP A 169 -6.36 3.69 -10.99
C ASP A 169 -7.35 4.50 -10.11
N LEU A 170 -7.99 3.84 -9.14
CA LEU A 170 -8.98 4.48 -8.25
C LEU A 170 -8.40 5.61 -7.40
N PRO A 171 -7.15 5.54 -6.90
CA PRO A 171 -6.42 6.66 -6.31
C PRO A 171 -6.13 7.78 -7.31
N THR A 172 -5.93 7.50 -8.61
CA THR A 172 -5.78 8.54 -9.65
C THR A 172 -7.13 9.21 -9.92
N LEU A 173 -8.22 8.44 -9.99
CA LEU A 173 -9.60 8.96 -10.08
C LEU A 173 -10.04 9.72 -8.83
N ARG A 174 -9.69 9.20 -7.64
CA ARG A 174 -9.90 9.87 -6.35
C ARG A 174 -9.03 11.11 -6.26
N TYR A 175 -7.78 11.08 -6.67
CA TYR A 175 -6.91 12.25 -6.77
C TYR A 175 -7.44 13.27 -7.77
N PHE A 176 -7.95 12.87 -8.95
CA PHE A 176 -8.62 13.80 -9.87
C PHE A 176 -9.87 14.39 -9.24
N GLN A 177 -10.69 13.58 -8.56
CA GLN A 177 -11.80 14.08 -7.76
C GLN A 177 -11.30 15.02 -6.65
N TYR A 178 -10.21 14.70 -5.96
CA TYR A 178 -9.65 15.46 -4.87
C TYR A 178 -8.90 16.70 -5.34
N GLU A 179 -8.30 16.78 -6.52
CA GLU A 179 -7.71 18.01 -7.07
C GLU A 179 -8.82 18.95 -7.55
N LEU A 180 -9.86 18.40 -8.22
CA LEU A 180 -11.08 19.14 -8.55
C LEU A 180 -11.85 19.60 -7.30
N LEU A 181 -11.73 18.89 -6.18
CA LEU A 181 -12.39 19.21 -4.90
C LEU A 181 -11.47 19.95 -3.91
N ALA A 182 -10.15 19.89 -4.00
CA ALA A 182 -9.18 20.47 -3.05
C ALA A 182 -8.93 21.95 -3.30
N GLU A 183 -9.16 22.44 -4.51
CA GLU A 183 -9.37 23.88 -4.72
C GLU A 183 -10.61 24.38 -3.94
N ALA A 184 -11.50 23.49 -3.50
CA ALA A 184 -12.76 23.83 -2.82
C ALA A 184 -12.93 23.28 -1.38
N GLN A 185 -12.13 22.30 -0.91
CA GLN A 185 -12.29 21.64 0.40
C GLN A 185 -11.06 21.78 1.31
N SER A 186 -11.29 22.21 2.54
CA SER A 186 -10.36 21.99 3.64
C SER A 186 -10.51 20.57 4.19
N PHE A 187 -9.46 19.75 4.13
CA PHE A 187 -9.46 18.44 4.78
C PHE A 187 -9.78 18.54 6.29
N PRO A 188 -10.47 17.54 6.86
CA PRO A 188 -10.72 17.51 8.30
C PRO A 188 -9.43 17.64 9.11
N ARG A 189 -9.46 18.53 10.11
CA ARG A 189 -8.34 18.75 11.04
C ARG A 189 -8.76 18.36 12.44
N SER A 190 -7.79 17.96 13.26
CA SER A 190 -8.07 17.72 14.67
C SER A 190 -8.62 18.97 15.35
N LYS A 191 -9.57 18.78 16.26
CA LYS A 191 -10.04 19.86 17.17
C LYS A 191 -9.02 20.22 18.26
N ILE A 192 -8.01 19.37 18.48
CA ILE A 192 -7.01 19.52 19.55
C ILE A 192 -5.63 19.85 18.95
N ASP A 193 -5.23 19.12 17.91
CA ASP A 193 -3.90 19.23 17.29
C ASP A 193 -3.99 19.82 15.86
N LYS A 194 -3.81 21.14 15.73
CA LYS A 194 -4.17 21.88 14.51
C LYS A 194 -3.41 21.48 13.25
N ASP A 195 -2.25 20.83 13.38
CA ASP A 195 -1.47 20.36 12.22
C ASP A 195 -1.73 18.89 11.90
N LEU A 196 -2.64 18.23 12.61
CA LEU A 196 -3.04 16.85 12.34
C LEU A 196 -4.28 16.82 11.44
N TYR A 197 -4.09 16.33 10.22
CA TYR A 197 -5.12 16.21 9.19
C TYR A 197 -5.63 14.77 9.07
N PHE A 198 -6.86 14.63 8.60
CA PHE A 198 -7.54 13.36 8.40
C PHE A 198 -8.15 13.32 7.02
N LEU A 199 -8.28 12.12 6.46
CA LEU A 199 -8.81 11.96 5.11
C LEU A 199 -10.35 11.99 5.15
N GLU A 200 -10.95 11.25 6.08
CA GLU A 200 -12.40 11.07 6.18
C GLU A 200 -13.01 11.89 7.33
N GLY A 201 -12.25 12.13 8.40
CA GLY A 201 -12.72 12.93 9.53
C GLY A 201 -13.90 12.29 10.28
N GLU A 202 -14.89 13.10 10.64
CA GLU A 202 -16.15 12.62 11.28
C GLU A 202 -17.01 11.76 10.33
N SER A 203 -16.66 11.67 9.04
CA SER A 203 -17.36 10.85 8.03
C SER A 203 -16.73 9.47 7.81
N ALA A 204 -15.75 9.07 8.62
CA ALA A 204 -15.16 7.73 8.57
C ALA A 204 -16.25 6.64 8.62
N GLU A 205 -16.24 5.74 7.63
CA GLU A 205 -17.31 4.76 7.46
C GLU A 205 -17.31 3.71 8.59
N VAL A 206 -18.50 3.38 9.10
CA VAL A 206 -18.72 2.24 9.98
C VAL A 206 -19.43 1.15 9.17
N PHE A 207 -18.75 0.01 8.99
CA PHE A 207 -19.24 -1.07 8.15
C PHE A 207 -20.38 -1.84 8.84
N SER A 208 -21.40 -2.20 8.07
CA SER A 208 -22.44 -3.14 8.50
C SER A 208 -21.88 -4.57 8.64
N ASP A 209 -22.56 -5.42 9.43
CA ASP A 209 -22.16 -6.83 9.57
C ASP A 209 -22.14 -7.57 8.23
N ALA A 210 -23.05 -7.20 7.32
CA ALA A 210 -23.09 -7.74 5.96
C ALA A 210 -21.84 -7.36 5.15
N GLN A 211 -21.34 -6.11 5.30
CA GLN A 211 -20.09 -5.69 4.67
C GLN A 211 -18.89 -6.45 5.25
N ILE A 212 -18.77 -6.54 6.59
CA ILE A 212 -17.70 -7.29 7.27
C ILE A 212 -17.69 -8.75 6.80
N SER A 213 -18.85 -9.40 6.79
CA SER A 213 -18.99 -10.80 6.34
C SER A 213 -18.59 -10.96 4.88
N ARG A 214 -19.00 -10.04 4.00
CA ARG A 214 -18.62 -10.07 2.57
C ARG A 214 -17.11 -9.88 2.38
N ILE A 215 -16.48 -8.99 3.15
CA ILE A 215 -15.03 -8.77 3.11
C ILE A 215 -14.31 -10.07 3.47
N ALA A 216 -14.69 -10.69 4.59
CA ALA A 216 -14.11 -11.95 5.04
C ALA A 216 -14.35 -13.10 4.02
N ASP A 217 -15.47 -13.13 3.29
CA ASP A 217 -15.71 -14.11 2.21
C ASP A 217 -14.69 -13.96 1.08
N GLN A 218 -14.32 -12.74 0.72
CA GLN A 218 -13.33 -12.51 -0.32
C GLN A 218 -11.92 -12.85 0.18
N LEU A 219 -11.57 -12.50 1.41
CA LEU A 219 -10.28 -12.85 2.00
C LEU A 219 -10.09 -14.38 2.06
N GLN A 220 -11.13 -15.14 2.39
CA GLN A 220 -11.06 -16.61 2.36
C GLN A 220 -10.82 -17.16 0.94
N LYS A 221 -11.40 -16.52 -0.09
CA LYS A 221 -11.13 -16.88 -1.50
C LYS A 221 -9.69 -16.55 -1.89
N MET A 222 -9.16 -15.42 -1.43
CA MET A 222 -7.76 -15.03 -1.66
C MET A 222 -6.82 -16.06 -1.06
N GLN A 223 -7.01 -16.39 0.22
CA GLN A 223 -6.30 -17.44 0.93
C GLN A 223 -6.29 -18.75 0.14
N LYS A 224 -7.47 -19.23 -0.26
CA LYS A 224 -7.60 -20.47 -1.03
C LYS A 224 -6.84 -20.39 -2.36
N LEU A 225 -6.92 -19.28 -3.09
CA LEU A 225 -6.23 -19.11 -4.36
C LEU A 225 -4.71 -19.17 -4.18
N THR A 226 -4.14 -18.49 -3.19
CA THR A 226 -2.70 -18.54 -2.88
C THR A 226 -2.23 -19.90 -2.40
N GLU A 227 -2.99 -20.55 -1.53
CA GLU A 227 -2.66 -21.87 -0.98
C GLU A 227 -2.70 -22.94 -2.08
N ASN A 228 -3.69 -22.88 -2.99
CA ASN A 228 -3.74 -23.74 -4.18
C ASN A 228 -2.52 -23.58 -5.08
N ASN A 229 -1.86 -22.42 -5.03
CA ASN A 229 -0.62 -22.14 -5.74
C ASN A 229 0.63 -22.36 -4.87
N GLY A 230 0.49 -22.97 -3.69
CA GLY A 230 1.56 -23.34 -2.77
C GLY A 230 2.29 -22.13 -2.19
N ILE A 231 1.56 -21.07 -1.87
CA ILE A 231 2.05 -19.84 -1.22
C ILE A 231 1.24 -19.66 0.06
N HIS A 232 1.92 -19.39 1.19
CA HIS A 232 1.21 -19.06 2.42
C HIS A 232 0.60 -17.66 2.30
N PHE A 233 -0.65 -17.53 2.72
CA PHE A 233 -1.36 -16.26 2.73
C PHE A 233 -1.39 -15.69 4.13
N VAL A 234 -1.30 -14.36 4.23
CA VAL A 234 -1.70 -13.64 5.43
C VAL A 234 -2.28 -12.29 5.06
N PHE A 235 -3.36 -11.91 5.74
CA PHE A 235 -3.96 -10.59 5.59
C PHE A 235 -3.34 -9.58 6.58
N LEU A 236 -3.01 -8.39 6.10
CA LEU A 236 -2.47 -7.29 6.90
C LEU A 236 -3.40 -6.08 6.80
N PRO A 237 -4.44 -5.99 7.65
CA PRO A 237 -5.27 -4.79 7.71
C PRO A 237 -4.53 -3.65 8.39
N ILE A 238 -4.33 -2.54 7.66
CA ILE A 238 -3.79 -1.31 8.24
C ILE A 238 -4.95 -0.45 8.76
N PRO A 239 -4.98 -0.06 10.05
CA PRO A 239 -6.06 0.78 10.57
C PRO A 239 -6.09 2.14 9.89
N ASN A 240 -7.28 2.74 9.85
CA ASN A 240 -7.39 4.14 9.47
C ASN A 240 -6.69 5.03 10.52
N LYS A 241 -6.20 6.17 10.07
CA LYS A 241 -5.67 7.20 10.97
C LYS A 241 -6.75 7.70 11.93
N GLU A 242 -7.99 7.78 11.45
CA GLU A 242 -9.21 8.07 12.20
C GLU A 242 -9.49 7.03 13.29
N THR A 243 -9.13 5.76 13.06
CA THR A 243 -9.26 4.69 14.05
C THR A 243 -8.22 4.83 15.16
N ILE A 244 -6.97 5.13 14.80
CA ILE A 244 -5.88 5.31 15.77
C ILE A 244 -6.04 6.59 16.60
N TYR A 245 -6.41 7.71 15.96
CA TYR A 245 -6.54 9.01 16.62
C TYR A 245 -8.00 9.47 16.77
N TYR A 246 -8.95 8.55 16.94
CA TYR A 246 -10.39 8.86 16.97
C TYR A 246 -10.77 10.01 17.91
N SER A 247 -10.11 10.12 19.07
CA SER A 247 -10.31 11.18 20.06
C SER A 247 -9.87 12.57 19.57
N LYS A 248 -8.98 12.62 18.58
CA LYS A 248 -8.53 13.85 17.90
C LYS A 248 -9.45 14.24 16.73
N VAL A 249 -10.25 13.31 16.20
CA VAL A 249 -11.20 13.46 15.07
C VAL A 249 -12.65 13.63 15.54
N PRO A 250 -12.86 14.24 16.71
CA PRO A 250 -14.13 14.21 17.48
C PRO A 250 -15.11 13.04 17.25
N LEU A 251 -14.64 11.81 16.98
CA LEU A 251 -15.55 10.67 16.82
C LEU A 251 -16.13 10.28 18.18
N PRO A 252 -17.43 9.93 18.28
CA PRO A 252 -18.06 9.59 19.55
C PRO A 252 -17.49 8.31 20.18
N LYS A 253 -16.96 7.40 19.36
CA LYS A 253 -16.22 6.20 19.76
C LYS A 253 -15.20 5.83 18.68
N ARG A 254 -14.22 5.00 19.03
CA ARG A 254 -13.33 4.37 18.05
C ARG A 254 -14.16 3.50 17.07
N PRO A 255 -13.95 3.61 15.75
CA PRO A 255 -14.49 2.65 14.79
C PRO A 255 -14.07 1.22 15.17
N ASP A 256 -15.03 0.28 15.11
CA ASP A 256 -14.86 -1.12 15.51
C ASP A 256 -14.81 -2.09 14.30
N ASN A 257 -14.59 -1.56 13.10
CA ASN A 257 -14.61 -2.33 11.85
C ASN A 257 -13.57 -3.45 11.87
N LEU A 258 -12.32 -3.14 12.24
CA LEU A 258 -11.25 -4.14 12.30
C LEU A 258 -11.48 -5.16 13.41
N ASP A 259 -11.96 -4.73 14.59
CA ASP A 259 -12.27 -5.66 15.68
C ASP A 259 -13.32 -6.70 15.24
N ARG A 260 -14.38 -6.25 14.58
CA ARG A 260 -15.43 -7.11 14.03
C ARG A 260 -14.92 -7.99 12.87
N LEU A 261 -14.01 -7.47 12.05
CA LEU A 261 -13.38 -8.25 10.99
C LEU A 261 -12.47 -9.34 11.54
N TYR A 262 -11.67 -9.07 12.59
CA TYR A 262 -10.83 -10.07 13.26
C TYR A 262 -11.68 -11.25 13.76
N VAL A 263 -12.81 -10.98 14.41
CA VAL A 263 -13.75 -12.01 14.85
C VAL A 263 -14.28 -12.85 13.66
N GLU A 264 -14.61 -12.23 12.53
CA GLU A 264 -15.06 -12.97 11.35
C GLU A 264 -13.95 -13.77 10.67
N MET A 265 -12.71 -13.26 10.68
CA MET A 265 -11.54 -13.97 10.15
C MET A 265 -11.17 -15.18 11.01
N ASP A 266 -11.20 -15.04 12.33
CA ASP A 266 -10.97 -16.14 13.29
C ASP A 266 -11.97 -17.29 13.06
N LYS A 267 -13.26 -16.96 12.91
CA LYS A 267 -14.32 -17.95 12.62
C LYS A 267 -14.08 -18.74 11.33
N ARG A 268 -13.40 -18.13 10.36
CA ARG A 268 -13.18 -18.67 9.02
C ARG A 268 -11.79 -19.26 8.82
N GLY A 269 -10.92 -19.17 9.84
CA GLY A 269 -9.54 -19.63 9.76
C GLY A 269 -8.68 -18.81 8.79
N ILE A 270 -9.01 -17.53 8.60
CA ILE A 270 -8.25 -16.64 7.72
C ILE A 270 -7.07 -16.08 8.53
N PRO A 271 -5.81 -16.35 8.15
CA PRO A 271 -4.65 -15.81 8.85
C PRO A 271 -4.54 -14.30 8.64
N TYR A 272 -4.26 -13.57 9.71
CA TYR A 272 -4.01 -12.13 9.66
C TYR A 272 -2.92 -11.69 10.65
N ILE A 273 -2.36 -10.50 10.41
CA ILE A 273 -1.44 -9.81 11.32
C ILE A 273 -2.19 -8.63 11.94
N ASN A 274 -2.38 -8.67 13.27
CA ASN A 274 -3.02 -7.58 14.00
C ASN A 274 -2.00 -6.49 14.33
N VAL A 275 -1.98 -5.41 13.54
CA VAL A 275 -1.17 -4.22 13.84
C VAL A 275 -1.95 -3.14 14.62
N LEU A 276 -3.26 -3.30 14.81
CA LEU A 276 -4.11 -2.30 15.46
C LEU A 276 -3.66 -2.03 16.89
N GLU A 277 -3.49 -3.08 17.70
CA GLU A 277 -3.09 -2.95 19.10
C GLU A 277 -1.70 -2.29 19.22
N LYS A 278 -0.75 -2.73 18.39
CA LYS A 278 0.61 -2.17 18.39
C LYS A 278 0.63 -0.68 18.06
N LEU A 279 -0.21 -0.25 17.12
CA LEU A 279 -0.33 1.16 16.72
C LEU A 279 -1.11 2.00 17.73
N LEU A 280 -2.11 1.43 18.42
CA LEU A 280 -2.86 2.09 19.50
C LEU A 280 -2.02 2.28 20.77
N ASP A 281 -1.21 1.27 21.13
CA ASP A 281 -0.37 1.28 22.34
C ASP A 281 0.91 2.11 22.18
N SER A 282 1.21 2.56 20.95
CA SER A 282 2.36 3.40 20.69
C SER A 282 2.23 4.74 21.40
N LYS A 283 3.20 5.06 22.26
CA LYS A 283 3.34 6.37 22.91
C LYS A 283 3.78 7.46 21.93
N GLU A 284 4.39 7.04 20.83
CA GLU A 284 4.85 7.91 19.75
C GLU A 284 3.82 7.95 18.62
N GLN A 285 3.75 9.08 17.90
CA GLN A 285 2.90 9.20 16.73
C GLN A 285 3.33 8.18 15.67
N THR A 286 2.37 7.49 15.08
CA THR A 286 2.57 6.42 14.09
C THR A 286 2.14 6.81 12.67
N TYR A 287 1.45 7.95 12.51
CA TYR A 287 1.04 8.48 11.20
C TYR A 287 1.70 9.81 10.92
N LEU A 288 1.82 10.17 9.65
CA LEU A 288 2.24 11.50 9.23
C LEU A 288 1.20 12.54 9.67
N ARG A 289 1.58 13.81 9.81
CA ARG A 289 0.67 14.83 10.36
C ARG A 289 -0.32 15.29 9.29
N GLY A 290 0.17 15.65 8.12
CA GLY A 290 -0.64 16.10 6.99
C GLY A 290 -0.90 15.05 5.92
N ASP A 291 -0.78 13.77 6.25
CA ASP A 291 -0.99 12.68 5.30
C ASP A 291 -1.76 11.52 5.95
N SER A 292 -2.41 10.68 5.14
CA SER A 292 -3.20 9.54 5.60
C SER A 292 -2.35 8.29 5.90
N HIS A 293 -1.07 8.27 5.50
CA HIS A 293 -0.14 7.15 5.68
C HIS A 293 0.56 7.16 7.05
N VAL A 294 1.08 5.98 7.40
CA VAL A 294 1.99 5.83 8.54
C VAL A 294 3.26 6.67 8.35
N ASN A 295 3.86 7.10 9.46
CA ASN A 295 5.19 7.69 9.45
C ASN A 295 6.27 6.58 9.55
N PRO A 296 7.58 6.92 9.58
CA PRO A 296 8.64 5.90 9.66
C PRO A 296 8.51 4.95 10.86
N HIS A 297 8.10 5.48 12.02
CA HIS A 297 7.86 4.70 13.23
C HIS A 297 6.68 3.75 13.09
N GLY A 298 5.55 4.20 12.55
CA GLY A 298 4.41 3.32 12.26
C GLY A 298 4.77 2.21 11.26
N SER A 299 5.53 2.55 10.21
CA SER A 299 6.06 1.60 9.23
C SER A 299 6.97 0.55 9.89
N PHE A 300 7.83 0.96 10.83
CA PHE A 300 8.68 0.08 11.62
C PHE A 300 7.87 -0.92 12.44
N LEU A 301 6.84 -0.44 13.15
CA LEU A 301 5.98 -1.30 13.95
C LEU A 301 5.25 -2.34 13.09
N ILE A 302 4.78 -1.96 11.90
CA ILE A 302 4.15 -2.88 10.96
C ILE A 302 5.17 -3.91 10.45
N ALA A 303 6.35 -3.47 10.01
CA ALA A 303 7.42 -4.35 9.53
C ALA A 303 7.83 -5.40 10.58
N SER A 304 7.97 -4.98 11.84
CA SER A 304 8.25 -5.87 12.96
C SER A 304 7.19 -6.96 13.12
N GLN A 305 5.90 -6.61 13.01
CA GLN A 305 4.82 -7.60 13.13
C GLN A 305 4.80 -8.60 11.96
N VAL A 306 5.18 -8.16 10.76
CA VAL A 306 5.34 -9.07 9.61
C VAL A 306 6.52 -10.03 9.80
N ILE A 307 7.66 -9.56 10.33
CA ILE A 307 8.81 -10.39 10.67
C ILE A 307 8.43 -11.43 11.74
N ASP A 308 7.78 -10.99 12.81
CA ASP A 308 7.36 -11.87 13.91
C ASP A 308 6.41 -12.96 13.41
N TYR A 309 5.43 -12.59 12.57
CA TYR A 309 4.52 -13.54 11.95
C TYR A 309 5.29 -14.58 11.10
N TYR A 310 6.18 -14.12 10.22
CA TYR A 310 6.96 -15.01 9.37
C TYR A 310 7.77 -16.01 10.19
N ASN A 311 8.49 -15.55 11.21
CA ASN A 311 9.32 -16.41 12.07
C ASN A 311 8.49 -17.41 12.90
N SER A 312 7.21 -17.13 13.13
CA SER A 312 6.31 -18.06 13.82
C SER A 312 5.69 -19.10 12.89
N ALA A 313 5.59 -18.79 11.60
CA ALA A 313 4.92 -19.61 10.60
C ALA A 313 5.85 -20.59 9.87
N PHE A 314 7.17 -20.35 9.89
CA PHE A 314 8.20 -21.12 9.18
C PHE A 314 9.40 -21.46 10.06
#